data_AF-X1US06-F1
#
_entry.id   AF-X1US06-F1
#
_cell.length_a   1.000
_cell.length_b   1.000
_cell.length_c   1.000
_cell.angle_alpha   90.00
_cell.angle_beta   90.00
_cell.angle_gamma   90.00
#
_symmetry.space_group_name_H-M   'P 1'
#
loop_
_entity.id
_entity.type
_entity.pdbx_description
1 polymer ?
#
loop_
_entity_poly.entity_id
_entity_poly.type
_entity_poly.pdbx_seq_one_letter_code
_entity_poly.pdbx_strand_id
1 'polypeptide(L)'
;MSRNSGSHSPKKIRIKELNPDLIPPSTDTYRSSSQGGSKIVVIGKPGTGKTTLITALLNAKKHIFPVGMVISGTEDSNGHYKKIFPDSFVYNKYDEEVIKNFIKRQKIAKQHLQNPWAVILLDDCTDDPKAFSKPLQQGMYKNGRHWKMWYILSLQYGM
;
A
#
# COMPACT_ATOMS: atom_id res chain seq x y z
N MET A 1 -55.74 1.65 -24.51
CA MET A 1 -54.31 1.31 -24.31
C MET A 1 -53.90 1.80 -22.91
N SER A 2 -53.87 0.92 -21.91
CA SER A 2 -53.44 1.29 -20.55
C SER A 2 -51.92 1.30 -20.46
N ARG A 3 -51.35 2.45 -20.10
CA ARG A 3 -49.92 2.56 -19.80
C ARG A 3 -49.66 1.96 -18.43
N ASN A 4 -48.94 0.85 -18.40
CA ASN A 4 -48.50 0.20 -17.17
C ASN A 4 -47.41 1.05 -16.52
N SER A 5 -47.78 1.91 -15.58
CA SER A 5 -46.88 2.74 -14.78
C SER A 5 -46.28 1.92 -13.65
N GLY A 6 -45.38 0.99 -13.99
CA GLY A 6 -44.62 0.22 -13.02
C GLY A 6 -43.73 1.14 -12.17
N SER A 7 -44.15 1.40 -10.92
CA SER A 7 -43.37 2.14 -9.94
C SER A 7 -42.10 1.36 -9.58
N HIS A 8 -40.99 1.67 -10.23
CA HIS A 8 -39.69 1.10 -9.87
C HIS A 8 -39.20 1.77 -8.58
N SER A 9 -39.46 1.13 -7.45
CA SER A 9 -38.87 1.57 -6.18
C SER A 9 -37.34 1.49 -6.26
N PRO A 10 -36.60 2.49 -5.74
CA PRO A 10 -35.15 2.52 -5.82
C PRO A 10 -34.56 1.31 -5.08
N LYS A 11 -33.71 0.55 -5.78
CA LYS A 11 -33.03 -0.62 -5.23
C LYS A 11 -32.09 -0.19 -4.10
N LYS A 12 -32.43 -0.53 -2.86
CA LYS A 12 -31.54 -0.33 -1.71
C LYS A 12 -30.41 -1.37 -1.77
N ILE A 13 -29.17 -0.93 -1.94
CA ILE A 13 -27.97 -1.79 -1.87
C ILE A 13 -27.26 -1.49 -0.55
N ARG A 14 -27.01 -2.53 0.25
CA ARG A 14 -26.17 -2.43 1.45
C ARG A 14 -24.75 -2.83 1.07
N ILE A 15 -23.82 -1.88 1.14
CA ILE A 15 -22.39 -2.13 0.95
C ILE A 15 -21.81 -2.48 2.32
N LYS A 16 -21.14 -3.64 2.42
CA LYS A 16 -20.44 -4.02 3.65
C LYS A 16 -19.20 -3.14 3.82
N GLU A 17 -18.87 -2.81 5.07
CA GLU A 17 -17.59 -2.20 5.37
C GLU A 17 -16.44 -3.10 4.91
N LEU A 18 -15.34 -2.46 4.49
CA LEU A 18 -14.14 -3.18 4.08
C LEU A 18 -13.55 -3.89 5.31
N ASN A 19 -13.50 -5.22 5.28
CA ASN A 19 -12.71 -5.99 6.24
C ASN A 19 -11.22 -5.90 5.84
N PRO A 20 -10.35 -5.26 6.64
CA PRO A 20 -8.93 -5.13 6.30
C PRO A 20 -8.22 -6.48 6.20
N ASP A 21 -8.66 -7.52 6.90
CA ASP A 21 -8.03 -8.86 6.88
C ASP A 21 -8.22 -9.60 5.53
N LEU A 22 -9.08 -9.10 4.64
CA LEU A 22 -9.10 -9.54 3.24
C LEU A 22 -7.81 -9.20 2.50
N ILE A 23 -7.05 -8.23 3.00
CA ILE A 23 -5.75 -7.83 2.46
C ILE A 23 -4.66 -8.57 3.26
N PRO A 24 -3.87 -9.46 2.62
CA PRO A 24 -2.75 -10.11 3.28
C PRO A 24 -1.65 -9.13 3.71
N PRO A 25 -0.89 -9.44 4.76
CA PRO A 25 -1.17 -10.47 5.76
C PRO A 25 -2.40 -10.13 6.62
N SER A 26 -3.15 -11.14 7.03
CA SER A 26 -4.23 -10.97 8.00
C SER A 26 -3.68 -11.09 9.43
N THR A 27 -4.44 -10.55 10.37
CA THR A 27 -4.11 -10.57 11.80
C THR A 27 -3.87 -11.98 12.34
N ASP A 28 -4.63 -12.98 11.85
CA ASP A 28 -4.53 -14.34 12.38
C ASP A 28 -3.37 -15.14 11.77
N THR A 29 -2.96 -14.81 10.54
CA THR A 29 -2.01 -15.66 9.78
C THR A 29 -0.66 -15.02 9.54
N TYR A 30 -0.42 -13.76 9.93
CA TYR A 30 0.85 -13.08 9.61
C TYR A 30 2.08 -13.81 10.14
N ARG A 31 1.97 -14.54 11.25
CA ARG A 31 3.08 -15.35 11.80
C ARG A 31 3.33 -16.66 11.05
N SER A 32 2.41 -17.10 10.20
CA SER A 32 2.59 -18.30 9.40
C SER A 32 3.71 -18.09 8.37
N SER A 33 4.60 -19.08 8.25
CA SER A 33 5.68 -19.07 7.26
C SER A 33 5.15 -19.02 5.83
N SER A 34 4.02 -19.67 5.55
CA SER A 34 3.38 -19.72 4.22
C SER A 34 2.70 -18.42 3.79
N GLN A 35 2.43 -17.50 4.73
CA GLN A 35 1.73 -16.26 4.44
C GLN A 35 2.56 -15.34 3.52
N GLY A 36 2.05 -15.09 2.32
CA GLY A 36 2.67 -14.17 1.37
C GLY A 36 2.27 -12.72 1.60
N GLY A 37 3.12 -11.79 1.17
CA GLY A 37 2.81 -10.36 1.16
C GLY A 37 1.82 -9.95 0.07
N SER A 38 1.37 -8.70 0.12
CA SER A 38 0.37 -8.15 -0.78
C SER A 38 0.86 -6.89 -1.49
N LYS A 39 0.14 -6.52 -2.55
CA LYS A 39 0.39 -5.33 -3.36
C LYS A 39 -0.94 -4.63 -3.55
N ILE A 40 -1.01 -3.34 -3.25
CA ILE A 40 -2.19 -2.50 -3.44
C ILE A 40 -1.78 -1.31 -4.29
N VAL A 41 -2.63 -0.99 -5.26
CA VAL A 41 -2.55 0.26 -6.00
C VAL A 41 -3.80 1.07 -5.68
N VAL A 42 -3.62 2.30 -5.20
CA VAL A 42 -4.68 3.26 -4.89
C VAL A 42 -4.65 4.35 -5.96
N ILE A 43 -5.68 4.39 -6.80
CA ILE A 43 -5.77 5.32 -7.93
C ILE A 43 -6.91 6.31 -7.70
N GLY A 44 -6.65 7.60 -7.94
CA GLY A 44 -7.66 8.64 -7.84
C GLY A 44 -7.08 10.04 -8.03
N LYS A 45 -7.91 11.00 -8.48
CA LYS A 45 -7.47 12.39 -8.70
C LYS A 45 -6.88 13.02 -7.42
N PRO A 46 -6.12 14.12 -7.53
CA PRO A 46 -5.74 14.91 -6.37
C PRO A 46 -6.96 15.26 -5.49
N GLY A 47 -6.80 15.19 -4.17
CA GLY A 47 -7.87 15.54 -3.22
C GLY A 47 -9.01 14.51 -3.06
N THR A 48 -8.96 13.32 -3.67
CA THR A 48 -10.05 12.33 -3.57
C THR A 48 -9.93 11.37 -2.37
N GLY A 49 -9.11 11.69 -1.37
CA GLY A 49 -8.99 10.87 -0.15
C GLY A 49 -8.04 9.66 -0.24
N LYS A 50 -7.13 9.61 -1.22
CA LYS A 50 -6.12 8.53 -1.33
C LYS A 50 -5.29 8.38 -0.06
N THR A 51 -4.68 9.48 0.41
CA THR A 51 -3.89 9.53 1.64
C THR A 51 -4.71 9.11 2.87
N THR A 52 -5.98 9.50 2.94
CA THR A 52 -6.91 9.09 4.01
C THR A 52 -7.14 7.58 4.00
N LEU A 53 -7.41 6.99 2.83
CA LEU A 53 -7.58 5.54 2.69
C LEU A 53 -6.31 4.79 3.08
N ILE A 54 -5.15 5.22 2.57
CA ILE A 54 -3.86 4.60 2.88
C ILE A 54 -3.57 4.68 4.39
N THR A 55 -3.82 5.83 5.02
CA THR A 55 -3.64 6.02 6.45
C THR A 55 -4.56 5.11 7.27
N ALA A 56 -5.82 4.97 6.88
CA ALA A 56 -6.76 4.07 7.53
C ALA A 56 -6.29 2.60 7.43
N LEU A 57 -5.81 2.18 6.27
CA LEU A 57 -5.25 0.84 6.04
C LEU A 57 -3.99 0.59 6.89
N LEU A 58 -3.07 1.56 6.93
CA LEU A 58 -1.86 1.49 7.75
C LEU A 58 -2.21 1.39 9.24
N ASN A 59 -3.12 2.23 9.73
CA ASN A 59 -3.55 2.18 11.14
C ASN A 59 -4.24 0.86 11.50
N ALA A 60 -5.07 0.32 10.62
CA ALA A 60 -5.76 -0.95 10.83
C ALA A 60 -4.82 -2.16 10.91
N LYS A 61 -3.60 -2.05 10.37
CA LYS A 61 -2.63 -3.15 10.30
C LYS A 61 -1.32 -2.88 11.04
N LYS A 62 -1.18 -1.76 11.74
CA LYS A 62 0.06 -1.35 12.41
C LYS A 62 0.59 -2.37 13.42
N HIS A 63 -0.28 -3.20 14.01
CA HIS A 63 0.11 -4.27 14.93
C HIS A 63 0.88 -5.41 14.25
N ILE A 64 0.82 -5.53 12.93
CA ILE A 64 1.51 -6.57 12.16
C ILE A 64 2.92 -6.13 11.76
N PHE A 65 3.09 -4.86 11.38
CA PHE A 65 4.29 -4.35 10.70
C PHE A 65 5.25 -3.65 11.66
N PRO A 66 6.40 -4.28 12.00
CA PRO A 66 7.43 -3.63 12.83
C PRO A 66 8.21 -2.53 12.10
N VAL A 67 8.15 -2.51 10.76
CA VAL A 67 8.87 -1.52 9.94
C VAL A 67 7.96 -0.99 8.84
N GLY A 68 8.01 0.31 8.61
CA GLY A 68 7.45 0.95 7.44
C GLY A 68 8.44 1.92 6.80
N MET A 69 8.44 1.97 5.48
CA MET A 69 9.21 2.91 4.68
C MET A 69 8.24 3.65 3.77
N VAL A 70 8.33 4.97 3.75
CA VAL A 70 7.50 5.84 2.92
C VAL A 70 8.38 6.62 1.99
N ILE A 71 8.02 6.63 0.71
CA ILE A 71 8.58 7.50 -0.31
C ILE A 71 7.41 8.32 -0.84
N SER A 72 7.38 9.62 -0.54
CA SER A 72 6.26 10.49 -0.91
C SER A 72 6.75 11.76 -1.57
N GLY A 73 6.27 12.02 -2.79
CA GLY A 73 6.64 13.22 -3.57
C GLY A 73 6.07 14.53 -3.00
N THR A 74 5.11 14.45 -2.08
CA THR A 74 4.40 15.61 -1.50
C THR A 74 4.72 15.84 -0.03
N GLU A 75 5.63 15.04 0.57
CA GLU A 75 5.90 15.11 2.01
C GLU A 75 6.50 16.46 2.44
N ASP A 76 7.35 17.07 1.62
CA ASP A 76 7.94 18.38 1.91
C ASP A 76 6.90 19.50 2.00
N SER A 77 5.72 19.31 1.40
CA SER A 77 4.61 20.27 1.48
C SER A 77 3.62 19.95 2.59
N ASN A 78 3.32 18.66 2.82
CA ASN A 78 2.18 18.25 3.65
C ASN A 78 2.58 17.67 5.01
N GLY A 79 3.82 17.15 5.14
CA GLY A 79 4.35 16.54 6.36
C GLY A 79 3.42 15.46 6.96
N HIS A 80 2.69 14.72 6.11
CA HIS A 80 1.62 13.85 6.56
C HIS A 80 2.18 12.57 7.18
N TYR A 81 3.12 11.91 6.49
CA TYR A 81 3.62 10.62 6.94
C TYR A 81 4.66 10.74 8.05
N LYS A 82 5.38 11.86 8.18
CA LYS A 82 6.26 12.15 9.34
C LYS A 82 5.52 12.22 10.68
N LYS A 83 4.19 12.40 10.67
CA LYS A 83 3.33 12.32 11.88
C LYS A 83 3.02 10.87 12.29
N ILE A 84 3.23 9.91 11.38
CA ILE A 84 2.83 8.50 11.53
C ILE A 84 4.07 7.60 11.61
N PHE A 85 5.12 7.93 10.87
CA PHE A 85 6.38 7.22 10.79
C PHE A 85 7.53 8.08 11.33
N PRO A 86 8.60 7.47 11.88
CA PRO A 86 9.81 8.21 12.19
C PRO A 86 10.39 8.86 10.93
N ASP A 87 10.89 10.08 11.06
CA ASP A 87 11.40 10.89 9.94
C ASP A 87 12.47 10.16 9.12
N SER A 88 13.32 9.36 9.77
CA SER A 88 14.36 8.55 9.11
C SER A 88 13.85 7.47 8.16
N PHE A 89 12.54 7.22 8.12
CA PHE A 89 11.88 6.26 7.24
C PHE A 89 10.97 6.92 6.19
N VAL A 90 10.96 8.25 6.13
CA VAL A 90 10.17 9.02 5.18
C VAL A 90 11.09 9.76 4.22
N TYR A 91 10.99 9.44 2.94
CA TYR A 91 11.81 10.00 1.88
C TYR A 91 10.95 10.85 0.94
N ASN A 92 11.45 12.00 0.52
CA ASN A 92 10.66 12.97 -0.26
C ASN A 92 10.69 12.72 -1.77
N LYS A 93 11.54 11.80 -2.24
CA LYS A 93 11.72 11.53 -3.67
C LYS A 93 11.97 10.06 -3.91
N TYR A 94 11.57 9.60 -5.09
CA TYR A 94 11.89 8.26 -5.55
C TYR A 94 13.40 8.04 -5.62
N ASP A 95 13.89 7.07 -4.85
CA ASP A 95 15.29 6.70 -4.78
C ASP A 95 15.44 5.18 -4.86
N GLU A 96 16.08 4.71 -5.93
CA GLU A 96 16.27 3.27 -6.16
C GLU A 96 17.21 2.63 -5.14
N GLU A 97 18.19 3.35 -4.61
CA GLU A 97 19.11 2.82 -3.62
C GLU A 97 18.40 2.60 -2.29
N VAL A 98 17.49 3.50 -1.91
CA VAL A 98 16.62 3.33 -0.75
C VAL A 98 15.77 2.06 -0.89
N ILE A 99 15.15 1.85 -2.07
CA ILE A 99 14.34 0.67 -2.35
C ILE A 99 15.20 -0.61 -2.36
N LYS A 100 16.40 -0.58 -2.96
CA LYS A 100 17.32 -1.72 -2.95
C LYS A 100 17.74 -2.10 -1.54
N ASN A 101 18.03 -1.11 -0.68
CA ASN A 101 18.36 -1.31 0.72
C ASN A 101 17.18 -1.90 1.50
N PHE A 102 15.96 -1.44 1.24
CA PHE A 102 14.75 -2.05 1.80
C PHE A 102 14.62 -3.53 1.41
N ILE A 103 14.80 -3.86 0.13
CA ILE A 103 14.73 -5.25 -0.35
C ILE A 103 15.84 -6.11 0.29
N LYS A 104 17.07 -5.59 0.36
CA LYS A 104 18.20 -6.26 1.04
C LYS A 104 17.86 -6.55 2.50
N ARG A 105 17.33 -5.56 3.22
CA ARG A 105 16.83 -5.72 4.58
C ARG A 105 15.78 -6.83 4.65
N GLN A 106 14.78 -6.83 3.79
CA GLN A 106 13.69 -7.82 3.85
C GLN A 106 14.17 -9.26 3.62
N LYS A 107 15.15 -9.46 2.73
CA LYS A 107 15.76 -10.78 2.51
C LYS A 107 16.45 -11.30 3.77
N ILE A 108 17.20 -10.44 4.47
CA ILE A 108 17.87 -10.77 5.74
C ILE A 108 16.84 -10.95 6.86
N ALA A 109 15.88 -10.04 6.98
CA ALA A 109 14.85 -10.07 8.01
C ALA A 109 14.05 -11.39 7.98
N LYS A 110 13.68 -11.86 6.79
CA LYS A 110 12.97 -13.13 6.63
C LYS A 110 13.74 -14.34 7.16
N GLN A 111 15.07 -14.29 7.17
CA GLN A 111 15.93 -15.38 7.65
C GLN A 111 16.17 -15.32 9.15
N HIS A 112 16.18 -14.12 9.74
CA HIS A 112 16.70 -13.92 11.10
C HIS A 112 15.70 -13.33 12.10
N LEU A 113 14.60 -12.71 11.66
CA LEU A 113 13.62 -12.08 12.54
C LEU A 113 12.37 -12.96 12.69
N GLN A 114 11.85 -13.06 13.92
CA GLN A 114 10.59 -13.73 14.19
C GLN A 114 9.41 -13.06 13.47
N ASN A 115 9.42 -11.73 13.41
CA ASN A 115 8.48 -10.94 12.62
C ASN A 115 9.23 -10.15 11.53
N PRO A 116 9.29 -10.66 10.29
CA PRO A 116 10.01 -10.02 9.20
C PRO A 116 9.15 -9.03 8.38
N TRP A 117 7.91 -8.77 8.78
CA TRP A 117 7.00 -7.96 7.98
C TRP A 117 7.47 -6.50 7.85
N ALA A 118 7.29 -5.94 6.66
CA ALA A 118 7.47 -4.51 6.45
C ALA A 118 6.50 -3.97 5.40
N VAL A 119 6.14 -2.69 5.54
CA VAL A 119 5.39 -1.94 4.53
C VAL A 119 6.33 -1.02 3.76
N ILE A 120 6.16 -0.96 2.44
CA ILE A 120 6.74 0.07 1.59
C ILE A 120 5.59 0.82 0.89
N LEU A 121 5.56 2.14 1.07
CA LEU A 121 4.57 3.03 0.49
C LEU A 121 5.26 3.97 -0.49
N LEU A 122 4.82 3.94 -1.75
CA LEU A 122 5.16 4.91 -2.78
C LEU A 122 3.93 5.80 -3.01
N ASP A 123 3.95 7.03 -2.49
CA ASP A 123 2.81 7.95 -2.57
C ASP A 123 3.14 9.14 -3.47
N ASP A 124 2.55 9.16 -4.67
CA ASP A 124 2.67 10.27 -5.62
C ASP A 124 4.11 10.71 -5.88
N CYS A 125 5.03 9.74 -5.95
CA CYS A 125 6.47 9.99 -6.06
C CYS A 125 7.06 9.52 -7.40
N THR A 126 6.21 9.09 -8.34
CA THR A 126 6.62 8.50 -9.62
C THR A 126 6.20 9.38 -10.78
N ASP A 127 6.87 10.52 -10.91
CA ASP A 127 6.62 11.49 -11.99
C ASP A 127 7.01 10.94 -13.36
N ASP A 128 7.98 10.01 -13.40
CA ASP A 128 8.38 9.28 -14.61
C ASP A 128 7.72 7.89 -14.64
N PRO A 129 6.73 7.65 -15.53
CA PRO A 129 6.11 6.34 -15.70
C PRO A 129 7.11 5.22 -16.04
N LYS A 130 8.28 5.56 -16.62
CA LYS A 130 9.33 4.58 -16.91
C LYS A 130 9.89 3.96 -15.63
N ALA A 131 9.74 4.58 -14.46
CA ALA A 131 10.15 3.99 -13.20
C ALA A 131 9.51 2.61 -12.98
N PHE A 132 8.26 2.40 -13.40
CA PHE A 132 7.54 1.14 -13.25
C PHE A 132 7.96 0.05 -14.23
N SER A 133 8.53 0.43 -15.38
CA SER A 133 9.08 -0.55 -16.32
C SER A 133 10.48 -1.01 -15.91
N LYS A 134 11.13 -0.33 -14.96
CA LYS A 134 12.47 -0.72 -14.48
C LYS A 134 12.46 -2.09 -13.78
N PRO A 135 13.55 -2.87 -13.91
CA PRO A 135 13.66 -4.19 -13.29
C PRO A 135 13.41 -4.20 -11.77
N LEU A 136 13.73 -3.10 -11.07
CA LEU A 136 13.53 -2.98 -9.63
C LEU A 136 12.05 -3.02 -9.24
N GLN A 137 11.21 -2.20 -9.89
CA GLN A 137 9.76 -2.17 -9.67
C GLN A 137 9.12 -3.50 -10.08
N GLN A 138 9.47 -4.02 -11.26
CA GLN A 138 8.99 -5.34 -11.70
C GLN A 138 9.38 -6.44 -10.72
N GLY A 139 10.60 -6.38 -10.16
CA GLY A 139 11.10 -7.31 -9.17
C GLY A 139 10.31 -7.26 -7.86
N MET A 140 10.01 -6.06 -7.35
CA MET A 140 9.13 -5.89 -6.20
C MET A 140 7.72 -6.42 -6.48
N TYR A 141 7.19 -6.17 -7.67
CA TYR A 141 5.85 -6.62 -8.04
C TYR A 141 5.76 -8.15 -8.14
N LYS A 142 6.71 -8.78 -8.81
CA LYS A 142 6.77 -10.24 -9.01
C LYS A 142 7.13 -10.97 -7.72
N ASN A 143 8.19 -10.52 -7.04
CA ASN A 143 8.79 -11.28 -5.93
C ASN A 143 8.38 -10.79 -4.54
N GLY A 144 7.77 -9.62 -4.43
CA GLY A 144 7.46 -8.98 -3.15
C GLY A 144 6.63 -9.84 -2.19
N ARG A 145 5.76 -10.71 -2.76
CA ARG A 145 5.00 -11.70 -1.98
C ARG A 145 5.89 -12.60 -1.13
N HIS A 146 7.08 -12.95 -1.62
CA HIS A 146 8.01 -13.85 -0.95
C HIS A 146 8.88 -13.15 0.10
N TRP A 147 8.90 -11.82 0.13
CA TRP A 147 9.76 -11.02 1.02
C TRP A 147 9.02 -10.48 2.25
N LYS A 148 7.82 -11.01 2.55
CA LYS A 148 6.99 -10.58 3.68
C LYS A 148 6.80 -9.05 3.66
N MET A 149 6.47 -8.55 2.46
CA MET A 149 6.33 -7.12 2.17
C MET A 149 4.89 -6.78 1.84
N TRP A 150 4.38 -5.68 2.39
CA TRP A 150 3.18 -5.01 1.89
C TRP A 150 3.60 -3.81 1.06
N TYR A 151 3.33 -3.88 -0.24
CA TYR A 151 3.62 -2.81 -1.18
C TYR A 151 2.34 -2.00 -1.42
N ILE A 152 2.41 -0.70 -1.20
CA ILE A 152 1.33 0.25 -1.48
C ILE A 152 1.86 1.27 -2.48
N LEU A 153 1.14 1.45 -3.58
CA LEU A 153 1.41 2.46 -4.58
C LEU A 153 0.19 3.38 -4.69
N SER A 154 0.40 4.69 -4.57
CA SER A 154 -0.62 5.69 -4.90
C SER A 154 -0.31 6.35 -6.23
N LEU A 155 -1.33 6.45 -7.09
CA LEU A 155 -1.26 7.11 -8.38
C LEU A 155 -2.42 8.10 -8.54
N GLN A 156 -2.19 9.18 -9.26
CA GLN A 156 -3.26 10.12 -9.61
C GLN A 156 -4.16 9.56 -10.72
N TYR A 157 -3.57 8.86 -11.69
CA TYR A 157 -4.24 8.28 -12.85
C TYR A 157 -3.66 6.89 -13.12
N GLY A 158 -4.44 6.02 -13.77
CA GLY A 158 -3.89 4.80 -14.33
C GLY A 158 -2.85 5.14 -15.38
N MET A 159 -1.77 4.37 -15.42
CA MET A 159 -0.76 4.45 -16.48
C MET A 159 -1.22 3.69 -17.72
#